data_AF-A0A497HWF8-F1
#
_entry.id   AF-A0A497HWF8-F1
#
_cell.length_a   1.000
_cell.length_b   1.000
_cell.length_c   1.000
_cell.angle_alpha   90.00
_cell.angle_beta   90.00
_cell.angle_gamma   90.00
#
_symmetry.space_group_name_H-M   'P 1'
#
loop_
_entity.id
_entity.type
_entity.pdbx_description
1 polymer ?
#
loop_
_entity_poly.entity_id
_entity_poly.type
_entity_poly.pdbx_seq_one_letter_code
_entity_poly.pdbx_strand_id
1 'polypeptide(L)'
;MYTNRQMVERLLRDGIIKSERVREAFMAVDRKHFVGKVNLPVAYVDRPLPIGHGQTISAPHMVAIMVEELNPQPGEVILEVGSGSGYHAAVISRLVLPGGKVITIERIPELARFAERNLRRAGIDNVKVVAGDGSLGYPPSAPYDRIYVTAASPGVPPPLLEQLKEGGLLLIPVETGYGYQILKKIRKRRGRVVEEDRTECVFVPLIGKHGY
;
A
#
# COMPACT_ATOMS: atom_id res chain seq x y z
N MET A 1 24.37 11.53 -4.56
CA MET A 1 23.32 10.49 -4.41
C MET A 1 22.09 11.20 -3.87
N TYR A 2 20.90 11.01 -4.46
CA TYR A 2 19.67 11.56 -3.88
C TYR A 2 19.45 10.99 -2.48
N THR A 3 18.83 11.75 -1.59
CA THR A 3 18.50 11.33 -0.21
C THR A 3 16.98 11.16 -0.06
N ASN A 4 16.55 10.46 0.99
CA ASN A 4 15.12 10.35 1.32
C ASN A 4 14.47 11.74 1.44
N ARG A 5 15.15 12.67 2.13
CA ARG A 5 14.67 14.05 2.30
C ARG A 5 14.43 14.75 0.96
N GLN A 6 15.40 14.69 0.06
CA GLN A 6 15.28 15.34 -1.26
C GLN A 6 14.15 14.74 -2.10
N MET A 7 13.94 13.41 -2.02
CA MET A 7 12.81 12.75 -2.67
C MET A 7 11.48 13.29 -2.12
N VAL A 8 11.33 13.35 -0.80
CA VAL A 8 10.09 13.84 -0.16
C VAL A 8 9.85 15.33 -0.45
N GLU A 9 10.87 16.17 -0.39
CA GLU A 9 10.77 17.60 -0.73
C GLU A 9 10.35 17.83 -2.18
N ARG A 10 10.79 16.96 -3.11
CA ARG A 10 10.33 17.00 -4.49
C ARG A 10 8.86 16.61 -4.61
N LEU A 11 8.43 15.51 -3.98
CA LEU A 11 7.02 15.10 -3.99
C LEU A 11 6.09 16.15 -3.38
N LEU A 12 6.55 16.89 -2.37
CA LEU A 12 5.83 18.02 -1.80
C LEU A 12 5.73 19.19 -2.79
N ARG A 13 6.86 19.57 -3.42
CA ARG A 13 6.91 20.64 -4.42
C ARG A 13 6.01 20.37 -5.63
N ASP A 14 5.95 19.11 -6.05
CA ASP A 14 5.15 18.65 -7.19
C ASP A 14 3.66 18.47 -6.83
N GLY A 15 3.25 18.77 -5.58
CA GLY A 15 1.85 18.70 -5.12
C GLY A 15 1.31 17.27 -4.95
N ILE A 16 2.21 16.28 -4.92
CA ILE A 16 1.88 14.85 -4.80
C ILE A 16 1.64 14.50 -3.33
N ILE A 17 2.59 14.86 -2.46
CA ILE A 17 2.35 14.93 -1.02
C ILE A 17 1.72 16.28 -0.73
N LYS A 18 0.59 16.27 -0.02
CA LYS A 18 -0.24 17.46 0.23
C LYS A 18 -0.35 17.79 1.71
N SER A 19 -0.31 16.78 2.56
CA SER A 19 -0.47 16.93 4.01
C SER A 19 0.87 16.80 4.76
N GLU A 20 1.02 17.59 5.82
CA GLU A 20 2.21 17.55 6.68
C GLU A 20 2.37 16.18 7.35
N ARG A 21 1.27 15.53 7.76
CA ARG A 21 1.30 14.17 8.33
C ARG A 21 1.90 13.14 7.36
N VAL A 22 1.52 13.20 6.08
CA VAL A 22 2.08 12.29 5.06
C VAL A 22 3.54 12.61 4.79
N ARG A 23 3.92 13.89 4.71
CA ARG A 23 5.32 14.31 4.61
C ARG A 23 6.16 13.74 5.76
N GLU A 24 5.72 13.90 7.00
CA GLU A 24 6.42 13.39 8.18
C GLU A 24 6.57 11.86 8.17
N ALA A 25 5.51 11.14 7.77
CA ALA A 25 5.56 9.68 7.63
C ALA A 25 6.59 9.24 6.59
N PHE A 26 6.63 9.90 5.44
CA PHE A 26 7.63 9.63 4.40
C PHE A 26 9.06 10.01 4.82
N MET A 27 9.23 11.08 5.60
CA MET A 27 10.54 11.46 6.16
C MET A 27 11.05 10.42 7.16
N ALA A 28 10.15 9.84 7.96
CA ALA A 28 10.48 8.86 8.99
C ALA A 28 10.82 7.46 8.42
N VAL A 29 10.30 7.12 7.23
CA VAL A 29 10.50 5.82 6.60
C VAL A 29 11.51 5.95 5.46
N ASP A 30 12.78 5.65 5.75
CA ASP A 30 13.83 5.71 4.73
C ASP A 30 13.71 4.55 3.73
N ARG A 31 13.26 4.89 2.51
CA ARG A 31 13.01 3.95 1.40
C ARG A 31 14.19 3.03 1.08
N LYS A 32 15.44 3.45 1.30
CA LYS A 32 16.63 2.61 1.01
C LYS A 32 16.64 1.29 1.81
N HIS A 33 15.97 1.25 2.96
CA HIS A 33 15.88 0.05 3.80
C HIS A 33 14.93 -1.01 3.25
N PHE A 34 14.15 -0.68 2.22
CA PHE A 34 13.14 -1.53 1.62
C PHE A 34 13.49 -1.97 0.19
N VAL A 35 14.72 -1.71 -0.26
CA VAL A 35 15.20 -2.12 -1.59
C VAL A 35 16.39 -3.07 -1.48
N GLY A 36 16.57 -3.93 -2.50
CA GLY A 36 17.76 -4.77 -2.61
C GLY A 36 19.04 -3.95 -2.83
N LYS A 37 20.21 -4.52 -2.49
CA LYS A 37 21.52 -3.85 -2.60
C LYS A 37 21.78 -3.22 -3.98
N VAL A 38 21.39 -3.92 -5.04
CA VAL A 38 21.53 -3.47 -6.43
C VAL A 38 20.76 -2.19 -6.74
N ASN A 39 19.71 -1.89 -5.98
CA ASN A 39 18.85 -0.73 -6.17
C ASN A 39 19.23 0.45 -5.26
N LEU A 40 20.19 0.30 -4.34
CA LEU A 40 20.58 1.37 -3.41
C LEU A 40 20.96 2.69 -4.12
N PRO A 41 21.70 2.69 -5.26
CA PRO A 41 22.04 3.93 -5.97
C PRO A 41 20.84 4.70 -6.51
N VAL A 42 19.71 4.02 -6.71
CA VAL A 42 18.49 4.57 -7.32
C VAL A 42 17.28 4.49 -6.38
N ALA A 43 17.49 4.21 -5.09
CA ALA A 43 16.41 3.94 -4.13
C ALA A 43 15.39 5.09 -4.02
N TYR A 44 15.86 6.32 -4.24
CA TYR A 44 15.08 7.56 -4.12
C TYR A 44 14.67 8.17 -5.46
N VAL A 45 14.98 7.49 -6.58
CA VAL A 45 14.47 7.89 -7.89
C VAL A 45 12.99 7.58 -7.93
N ASP A 46 12.19 8.53 -8.42
CA ASP A 46 10.74 8.37 -8.47
C ASP A 46 10.29 7.43 -9.60
N ARG A 47 10.52 6.13 -9.40
CA ARG A 47 10.12 5.04 -10.30
C ARG A 47 9.95 3.73 -9.54
N PRO A 48 9.23 2.74 -10.09
CA PRO A 48 9.22 1.39 -9.54
C PRO A 48 10.61 0.76 -9.62
N LEU A 49 10.97 -0.06 -8.63
CA LEU A 49 12.24 -0.80 -8.62
C LEU A 49 11.98 -2.30 -8.42
N PRO A 50 12.73 -3.20 -9.07
CA PRO A 50 12.53 -4.64 -8.93
C PRO A 50 12.89 -5.11 -7.51
N ILE A 51 12.07 -5.96 -6.92
CA ILE A 51 12.32 -6.56 -5.60
C ILE A 51 12.48 -8.09 -5.66
N GLY A 52 12.58 -8.65 -6.87
CA GLY A 52 12.63 -10.09 -7.12
C GLY A 52 11.24 -10.67 -7.40
N HIS A 53 11.19 -11.94 -7.82
CA HIS A 53 9.96 -12.69 -8.09
C HIS A 53 8.96 -12.01 -9.05
N GLY A 54 9.46 -11.24 -10.01
CA GLY A 54 8.62 -10.47 -10.94
C GLY A 54 7.87 -9.29 -10.30
N GLN A 55 8.18 -8.94 -9.04
CA GLN A 55 7.51 -7.87 -8.31
C GLN A 55 8.35 -6.59 -8.27
N THR A 56 7.68 -5.48 -7.97
CA THR A 56 8.32 -4.16 -7.81
C THR A 56 7.89 -3.50 -6.51
N ILE A 57 8.79 -2.69 -5.93
CA ILE A 57 8.38 -1.65 -4.98
C ILE A 57 7.84 -0.47 -5.80
N SER A 58 6.61 -0.04 -5.51
CA SER A 58 5.94 1.05 -6.24
C SER A 58 6.75 2.35 -6.21
N ALA A 59 6.59 3.18 -7.24
CA ALA A 59 7.22 4.50 -7.28
C ALA A 59 6.79 5.35 -6.06
N PRO A 60 7.71 6.16 -5.49
CA PRO A 60 7.41 7.09 -4.41
C PRO A 60 6.14 7.92 -4.62
N HIS A 61 5.91 8.49 -5.82
CA HIS A 61 4.71 9.28 -6.07
C HIS A 61 3.42 8.45 -5.96
N MET A 62 3.43 7.21 -6.47
CA MET A 62 2.23 6.36 -6.46
C MET A 62 1.88 5.94 -5.02
N VAL A 63 2.91 5.65 -4.21
CA VAL A 63 2.70 5.43 -2.75
C VAL A 63 2.11 6.69 -2.12
N ALA A 64 2.64 7.88 -2.42
CA ALA A 64 2.13 9.13 -1.84
C ALA A 64 0.68 9.41 -2.26
N ILE A 65 0.33 9.23 -3.53
CA ILE A 65 -1.04 9.37 -4.04
C ILE A 65 -1.98 8.42 -3.29
N MET A 66 -1.63 7.13 -3.20
CA MET A 66 -2.47 6.15 -2.51
C MET A 66 -2.62 6.50 -1.02
N VAL A 67 -1.55 6.92 -0.34
CA VAL A 67 -1.60 7.31 1.07
C VAL A 67 -2.52 8.53 1.28
N GLU A 68 -2.41 9.57 0.46
CA GLU A 68 -3.27 10.76 0.53
C GLU A 68 -4.73 10.41 0.25
N GLU A 69 -4.99 9.55 -0.74
CA GLU A 69 -6.35 9.10 -1.07
C GLU A 69 -6.97 8.21 0.02
N LEU A 70 -6.14 7.38 0.65
CA LEU A 70 -6.52 6.47 1.74
C LEU A 70 -6.80 7.26 3.03
N ASN A 71 -6.15 8.41 3.21
CA ASN A 71 -6.27 9.30 4.36
C ASN A 71 -6.32 8.58 5.73
N PRO A 72 -5.24 7.86 6.13
CA PRO A 72 -5.20 7.09 7.37
C PRO A 72 -5.28 7.98 8.62
N GLN A 73 -6.02 7.52 9.63
CA GLN A 73 -6.17 8.20 10.91
C GLN A 73 -5.53 7.42 12.06
N PRO A 74 -5.11 8.10 13.14
CA PRO A 74 -4.64 7.43 14.35
C PRO A 74 -5.68 6.45 14.89
N GLY A 75 -5.24 5.28 15.34
CA GLY A 75 -6.10 4.24 15.89
C GLY A 75 -6.76 3.32 14.85
N GLU A 76 -6.67 3.63 13.54
CA GLU A 76 -7.27 2.79 12.50
C GLU A 76 -6.54 1.43 12.37
N VAL A 77 -7.32 0.40 12.07
CA VAL A 77 -6.82 -0.92 11.66
C VAL A 77 -6.93 -1.02 10.14
N ILE A 78 -5.79 -1.13 9.46
CA ILE A 78 -5.70 -1.07 8.00
C ILE A 78 -5.21 -2.40 7.44
N LEU A 79 -5.83 -2.84 6.34
CA LEU A 79 -5.37 -3.98 5.55
C LEU A 79 -4.63 -3.51 4.30
N GLU A 80 -3.42 -4.03 4.08
CA GLU A 80 -2.68 -3.99 2.82
C GLU A 80 -2.76 -5.36 2.14
N VAL A 81 -3.06 -5.38 0.85
CA VAL A 81 -2.92 -6.57 0.00
C VAL A 81 -1.77 -6.35 -0.98
N GLY A 82 -0.69 -7.12 -0.78
CA GLY A 82 0.55 -7.06 -1.55
C GLY A 82 1.72 -6.43 -0.78
N SER A 83 2.20 -7.07 0.29
CA SER A 83 3.29 -6.50 1.12
C SER A 83 4.53 -6.12 0.33
N GLY A 84 4.94 -6.96 -0.65
CA GLY A 84 6.13 -6.76 -1.46
C GLY A 84 7.39 -6.53 -0.62
N SER A 85 7.85 -5.28 -0.56
CA SER A 85 9.01 -4.89 0.25
C SER A 85 8.70 -4.52 1.71
N GLY A 86 7.44 -4.23 2.03
CA GLY A 86 6.99 -3.66 3.30
C GLY A 86 7.05 -2.12 3.38
N TYR A 87 7.50 -1.42 2.33
CA TYR A 87 7.65 0.05 2.36
C TYR A 87 6.33 0.80 2.53
N HIS A 88 5.28 0.40 1.80
CA HIS A 88 4.00 1.11 1.87
C HIS A 88 3.31 0.87 3.21
N ALA A 89 3.25 -0.38 3.69
CA ALA A 89 2.85 -0.67 5.08
C ALA A 89 3.66 0.12 6.12
N ALA A 90 4.98 0.27 5.95
CA ALA A 90 5.81 1.06 6.86
C ALA A 90 5.36 2.53 6.92
N VAL A 91 5.09 3.16 5.76
CA VAL A 91 4.58 4.54 5.72
C VAL A 91 3.22 4.66 6.40
N ILE A 92 2.27 3.77 6.08
CA ILE A 92 0.93 3.76 6.69
C ILE A 92 1.01 3.54 8.20
N SER A 93 1.91 2.67 8.65
CA SER A 93 2.08 2.35 10.08
C SER A 93 2.39 3.57 10.93
N ARG A 94 3.10 4.56 10.38
CA ARG A 94 3.40 5.83 11.04
C ARG A 94 2.17 6.72 11.17
N LEU A 95 1.27 6.68 10.19
CA LEU A 95 0.09 7.54 10.12
C LEU A 95 -1.04 7.12 11.03
N VAL A 96 -1.10 5.83 11.38
CA VAL A 96 -2.12 5.26 12.27
C VAL A 96 -1.71 5.26 13.74
N LEU A 97 -0.52 5.78 14.07
CA LEU A 97 -0.12 5.97 15.46
C LEU A 97 -0.75 7.23 16.08
N PRO A 98 -1.02 7.23 17.40
CA PRO A 98 -0.95 6.08 18.30
C PRO A 98 -2.13 5.10 18.13
N GLY A 99 -1.95 3.85 18.56
CA GLY A 99 -3.04 2.87 18.74
C GLY A 99 -3.49 2.08 17.50
N GLY A 100 -3.11 2.52 16.30
CA GLY A 100 -3.44 1.81 15.06
C GLY A 100 -2.40 0.77 14.66
N LYS A 101 -2.79 -0.11 13.73
CA LYS A 101 -1.95 -1.19 13.20
C LYS A 101 -2.25 -1.49 11.74
N VAL A 102 -1.26 -2.05 11.05
CA VAL A 102 -1.40 -2.51 9.66
C VAL A 102 -1.29 -4.02 9.63
N ILE A 103 -2.24 -4.68 8.95
CA ILE A 103 -2.11 -6.06 8.53
C ILE A 103 -1.74 -6.04 7.06
N THR A 104 -0.68 -6.73 6.66
CA THR A 104 -0.28 -6.80 5.25
C THR A 104 -0.16 -8.24 4.80
N ILE A 105 -0.76 -8.57 3.66
CA ILE A 105 -0.77 -9.93 3.11
C ILE A 105 0.13 -10.00 1.89
N GLU A 106 0.95 -11.06 1.81
CA GLU A 106 1.81 -11.34 0.67
C GLU A 106 1.71 -12.81 0.27
N ARG A 107 1.49 -13.06 -1.03
CA ARG A 107 1.33 -14.42 -1.56
C ARG A 107 2.65 -15.16 -1.72
N ILE A 108 3.74 -14.42 -1.96
CA ILE A 108 5.08 -14.98 -2.20
C ILE A 108 5.82 -15.10 -0.86
N PRO A 109 6.07 -16.31 -0.33
CA PRO A 109 6.66 -16.48 1.00
C PRO A 109 8.02 -15.80 1.18
N GLU A 110 8.83 -15.72 0.12
CA GLU A 110 10.12 -15.04 0.12
C GLU A 110 9.97 -13.53 0.33
N LEU A 111 8.96 -12.93 -0.29
CA LEU A 111 8.65 -11.51 -0.15
C LEU A 111 8.00 -11.20 1.20
N ALA A 112 7.15 -12.09 1.72
CA ALA A 112 6.60 -11.94 3.08
C ALA A 112 7.74 -11.87 4.10
N ARG A 113 8.69 -12.81 4.04
CA ARG A 113 9.90 -12.80 4.89
C ARG A 113 10.79 -11.59 4.62
N PHE A 114 10.84 -11.08 3.38
CA PHE A 114 11.60 -9.87 3.04
C PHE A 114 10.98 -8.63 3.70
N ALA A 115 9.67 -8.45 3.60
CA ALA A 115 8.92 -7.38 4.25
C ALA A 115 9.10 -7.40 5.77
N GLU A 116 8.92 -8.55 6.42
CA GLU A 116 9.13 -8.71 7.87
C GLU A 116 10.53 -8.28 8.32
N ARG A 117 11.56 -8.68 7.57
CA ARG A 117 12.96 -8.29 7.89
C ARG A 117 13.17 -6.79 7.73
N ASN A 118 12.61 -6.17 6.70
CA ASN A 118 12.75 -4.74 6.45
C ASN A 118 12.03 -3.92 7.53
N LEU A 119 10.78 -4.28 7.85
CA LEU A 119 9.99 -3.66 8.92
C LEU A 119 10.68 -3.75 10.27
N ARG A 120 11.18 -4.94 10.64
CA ARG A 120 11.95 -5.12 11.89
C ARG A 120 13.20 -4.25 11.94
N ARG A 121 13.97 -4.17 10.84
CA ARG A 121 15.16 -3.31 10.76
C ARG A 121 14.83 -1.83 10.85
N ALA A 122 13.66 -1.43 10.37
CA ALA A 122 13.14 -0.07 10.48
C ALA A 122 12.55 0.24 11.87
N GLY A 123 12.54 -0.72 12.81
CA GLY A 123 11.98 -0.54 14.15
C GLY A 123 10.46 -0.42 14.17
N ILE A 124 9.79 -1.03 13.20
CA ILE A 124 8.32 -0.99 13.06
C ILE A 124 7.73 -2.27 13.65
N ASP A 125 6.88 -2.10 14.67
CA ASP A 125 6.29 -3.18 15.47
C ASP A 125 4.76 -3.29 15.30
N ASN A 126 4.09 -2.24 14.82
CA ASN A 126 2.65 -2.20 14.59
C ASN A 126 2.22 -2.66 13.19
N VAL A 127 3.06 -3.45 12.50
CA VAL A 127 2.75 -4.07 11.21
C VAL A 127 2.86 -5.59 11.34
N LYS A 128 1.76 -6.30 11.04
CA LYS A 128 1.73 -7.76 10.95
C LYS A 128 1.78 -8.18 9.49
N VAL A 129 2.81 -8.93 9.11
CA VAL A 129 2.89 -9.57 7.79
C VAL A 129 2.23 -10.94 7.86
N VAL A 130 1.46 -11.29 6.84
CA VAL A 130 0.75 -12.56 6.71
C VAL A 130 1.08 -13.15 5.34
N ALA A 131 1.60 -14.38 5.32
CA ALA A 131 1.74 -15.11 4.07
C ALA A 131 0.38 -15.71 3.66
N GLY A 132 -0.10 -15.42 2.45
CA GLY A 132 -1.38 -15.96 1.97
C GLY A 132 -1.95 -15.24 0.74
N ASP A 133 -3.12 -15.72 0.31
CA ASP A 133 -3.88 -15.09 -0.78
C ASP A 133 -4.62 -13.86 -0.27
N GLY A 134 -4.12 -12.68 -0.64
CA GLY A 134 -4.72 -11.42 -0.21
C GLY A 134 -6.05 -11.07 -0.87
N SER A 135 -6.46 -11.76 -1.95
CA SER A 135 -7.80 -11.57 -2.53
C SER A 135 -8.91 -12.08 -1.59
N LEU A 136 -8.56 -12.91 -0.61
CA LEU A 136 -9.44 -13.37 0.48
C LEU A 136 -9.51 -12.38 1.65
N GLY A 137 -8.69 -11.32 1.66
CA GLY A 137 -8.47 -10.50 2.84
C GLY A 137 -7.89 -11.29 4.02
N TYR A 138 -8.10 -10.79 5.23
CA TYR A 138 -7.67 -11.47 6.45
C TYR A 138 -8.75 -11.36 7.54
N PRO A 139 -9.71 -12.29 7.59
CA PRO A 139 -10.81 -12.28 8.55
C PRO A 139 -10.39 -12.17 10.04
N PRO A 140 -9.28 -12.77 10.53
CA PRO A 140 -8.92 -12.71 11.94
C PRO A 140 -8.63 -11.30 12.50
N SER A 141 -8.48 -10.28 11.65
CA SER A 141 -8.32 -8.88 12.10
C SER A 141 -9.33 -7.93 11.45
N ALA A 142 -10.31 -8.49 10.74
CA ALA A 142 -11.47 -7.74 10.26
C ALA A 142 -12.40 -7.37 11.45
N PRO A 143 -13.23 -6.34 11.30
CA PRO A 143 -13.34 -5.47 10.14
C PRO A 143 -12.29 -4.33 10.12
N TYR A 144 -11.97 -3.84 8.94
CA TYR A 144 -10.94 -2.81 8.70
C TYR A 144 -11.55 -1.42 8.49
N ASP A 145 -10.89 -0.39 9.02
CA ASP A 145 -11.23 1.00 8.74
C ASP A 145 -10.89 1.36 7.28
N ARG A 146 -9.73 0.86 6.83
CA ARG A 146 -9.23 1.06 5.48
C ARG A 146 -8.66 -0.22 4.90
N ILE A 147 -8.79 -0.39 3.59
CA ILE A 147 -8.15 -1.46 2.83
C ILE A 147 -7.47 -0.83 1.62
N TYR A 148 -6.26 -1.26 1.30
CA TYR A 148 -5.64 -0.89 0.04
C TYR A 148 -4.92 -2.07 -0.61
N VAL A 149 -4.97 -2.12 -1.94
CA VAL A 149 -4.39 -3.20 -2.74
C VAL A 149 -3.29 -2.60 -3.61
N THR A 150 -2.10 -3.20 -3.60
CA THR A 150 -0.93 -2.76 -4.38
C THR A 150 -0.63 -3.70 -5.53
N ALA A 151 -1.69 -4.31 -6.08
CA ALA A 151 -1.71 -5.15 -7.26
C ALA A 151 -3.04 -4.93 -7.99
N ALA A 152 -3.03 -4.95 -9.32
CA ALA A 152 -4.23 -4.75 -10.12
C ALA A 152 -5.11 -5.99 -10.13
N SER A 153 -6.43 -5.80 -10.09
CA SER A 153 -7.41 -6.88 -10.08
C SER A 153 -8.38 -6.74 -11.25
N PRO A 154 -8.94 -7.84 -11.80
CA PRO A 154 -9.98 -7.76 -12.85
C PRO A 154 -11.29 -7.13 -12.34
N GLY A 155 -11.48 -7.09 -11.02
CA GLY A 155 -12.60 -6.45 -10.35
C GLY A 155 -12.34 -6.32 -8.85
N VAL A 156 -13.25 -5.71 -8.11
CA VAL A 156 -13.10 -5.56 -6.65
C VAL A 156 -13.40 -6.89 -5.96
N PRO A 157 -12.46 -7.50 -5.21
CA PRO A 157 -12.72 -8.77 -4.54
C PRO A 157 -13.82 -8.62 -3.47
N PRO A 158 -14.92 -9.40 -3.54
CA PRO A 158 -15.99 -9.34 -2.55
C PRO A 158 -15.54 -9.49 -1.08
N PRO A 159 -14.58 -10.40 -0.74
CA PRO A 159 -14.11 -10.54 0.63
C PRO A 159 -13.53 -9.24 1.23
N LEU A 160 -12.93 -8.37 0.40
CA LEU A 160 -12.40 -7.10 0.87
C LEU A 160 -13.51 -6.11 1.20
N LEU A 161 -14.60 -6.08 0.43
CA LEU A 161 -15.78 -5.25 0.73
C LEU A 161 -16.54 -5.75 1.96
N GLU A 162 -16.62 -7.06 2.15
CA GLU A 162 -17.23 -7.69 3.33
C GLU A 162 -16.46 -7.35 4.60
N GLN A 163 -15.13 -7.39 4.55
CA GLN A 163 -14.23 -7.08 5.67
C GLN A 163 -14.05 -5.58 5.93
N LEU A 164 -14.58 -4.71 5.08
CA LEU A 164 -14.55 -3.26 5.27
C LEU A 164 -15.66 -2.81 6.23
N LYS A 165 -15.30 -1.98 7.21
CA LYS A 165 -16.27 -1.34 8.13
C LYS A 165 -17.25 -0.45 7.38
N GLU A 166 -18.43 -0.28 7.96
CA GLU A 166 -19.35 0.78 7.57
C GLU A 166 -18.67 2.15 7.73
N GLY A 167 -18.74 3.01 6.71
CA GLY A 167 -17.99 4.27 6.62
C GLY A 167 -16.53 4.13 6.16
N GLY A 168 -15.99 2.91 6.09
CA GLY A 168 -14.63 2.59 5.68
C GLY A 168 -14.35 2.81 4.20
N LEU A 169 -13.06 2.79 3.84
CA LEU A 169 -12.58 3.08 2.49
C LEU A 169 -11.64 2.01 1.95
N LEU A 170 -11.85 1.61 0.70
CA LEU A 170 -11.01 0.68 -0.05
C LEU A 170 -10.37 1.40 -1.25
N LEU A 171 -9.05 1.25 -1.42
CA LEU A 171 -8.32 1.64 -2.64
C LEU A 171 -7.83 0.40 -3.39
N ILE A 172 -8.09 0.33 -4.69
CA ILE A 172 -7.67 -0.81 -5.51
C ILE A 172 -7.45 -0.40 -6.97
N PRO A 173 -6.30 -0.75 -7.58
CA PRO A 173 -6.14 -0.70 -9.03
C PRO A 173 -7.03 -1.77 -9.68
N VAL A 174 -7.92 -1.37 -10.58
CA VAL A 174 -8.79 -2.28 -11.34
C VAL A 174 -8.50 -2.15 -12.81
N GLU A 175 -8.34 -3.29 -13.49
CA GLU A 175 -8.21 -3.31 -14.94
C GLU A 175 -9.52 -2.85 -15.59
N THR A 176 -9.39 -1.92 -16.53
CA THR A 176 -10.51 -1.48 -17.36
C THR A 176 -10.61 -2.37 -18.58
N GLY A 177 -11.82 -2.52 -19.13
CA GLY A 177 -12.04 -3.24 -20.40
C GLY A 177 -11.35 -2.64 -21.63
N TYR A 178 -10.54 -1.60 -21.46
CA TYR A 178 -9.83 -0.85 -22.50
C TYR A 178 -8.31 -1.04 -22.43
N GLY A 179 -7.81 -1.99 -21.63
CA GLY A 179 -6.39 -2.36 -21.59
C GLY A 179 -5.49 -1.44 -20.74
N TYR A 180 -6.08 -0.63 -19.85
CA TYR A 180 -5.36 0.14 -18.83
C TYR A 180 -5.98 -0.07 -17.44
N GLN A 181 -5.29 0.32 -16.37
CA GLN A 181 -5.79 0.17 -15.00
C GLN A 181 -6.13 1.52 -14.39
N ILE A 182 -7.21 1.58 -13.61
CA ILE A 182 -7.62 2.78 -12.88
C ILE A 182 -7.58 2.52 -11.37
N LEU A 183 -7.00 3.44 -10.60
CA LEU A 183 -7.08 3.40 -9.15
C LEU A 183 -8.49 3.79 -8.71
N LYS A 184 -9.27 2.82 -8.22
CA LYS A 184 -10.60 3.05 -7.67
C LYS A 184 -10.55 3.36 -6.18
N LYS A 185 -11.39 4.30 -5.76
CA LYS A 185 -11.67 4.66 -4.38
C LYS A 185 -13.10 4.32 -4.05
N ILE A 186 -13.29 3.43 -3.09
CA ILE A 186 -14.58 2.84 -2.78
C ILE A 186 -14.90 3.10 -1.32
N ARG A 187 -16.09 3.66 -1.05
CA ARG A 187 -16.54 3.93 0.32
C ARG A 187 -17.81 3.16 0.63
N LYS A 188 -17.82 2.47 1.78
CA LYS A 188 -19.00 1.75 2.26
C LYS A 188 -19.92 2.69 3.02
N ARG A 189 -21.18 2.81 2.58
CA ARG A 189 -22.21 3.65 3.18
C ARG A 189 -23.56 2.94 3.18
N ARG A 190 -24.14 2.73 4.36
CA ARG A 190 -25.42 2.05 4.62
C ARG A 190 -25.51 0.71 3.87
N GLY A 191 -24.45 -0.09 3.94
CA GLY A 191 -24.36 -1.38 3.25
C GLY A 191 -24.21 -1.31 1.72
N ARG A 192 -24.11 -0.11 1.13
CA ARG A 192 -23.82 0.10 -0.29
C ARG A 192 -22.40 0.60 -0.48
N VAL A 193 -21.88 0.47 -1.70
CA VAL A 193 -20.58 1.03 -2.08
C VAL A 193 -20.78 2.24 -2.99
N VAL A 194 -19.97 3.27 -2.79
CA VAL A 194 -19.83 4.40 -3.71
C VAL A 194 -18.42 4.36 -4.26
N GLU A 195 -18.29 4.31 -5.59
CA GLU A 195 -17.02 4.20 -6.28
C GLU A 195 -16.66 5.51 -6.97
N GLU A 196 -15.38 5.89 -6.89
CA GLU A 196 -14.79 7.02 -7.58
C GLU A 196 -13.51 6.58 -8.28
N ASP A 197 -13.38 6.90 -9.56
CA ASP A 197 -12.15 6.71 -10.30
C ASP A 197 -11.17 7.85 -9.96
N ARG A 198 -9.90 7.51 -9.69
CA ARG A 198 -8.89 8.50 -9.28
C ARG A 198 -7.91 8.80 -10.40
N THR A 199 -6.95 7.91 -10.62
CA THR A 199 -5.86 8.13 -11.57
C THR A 199 -5.52 6.84 -12.29
N GLU A 200 -5.04 6.95 -13.52
CA GLU A 200 -4.49 5.83 -14.26
C GLU A 200 -3.22 5.32 -13.56
N CYS A 201 -3.02 4.01 -13.62
CA CYS A 201 -1.88 3.39 -12.96
C CYS A 201 -1.45 2.11 -13.67
N VAL A 202 -0.29 1.59 -13.26
CA VAL A 202 0.24 0.31 -13.73
C VAL A 202 0.81 -0.43 -12.53
N PHE A 203 0.13 -1.50 -12.16
CA PHE A 203 0.49 -2.43 -11.10
C PHE A 203 0.61 -3.85 -11.65
N VAL A 204 1.40 -4.66 -10.94
CA VAL A 204 1.46 -6.12 -11.13
C VAL A 204 0.09 -6.75 -10.86
N PRO A 205 -0.25 -7.91 -11.46
CA PRO A 205 -1.54 -8.54 -11.26
C PRO A 205 -1.70 -9.12 -9.85
N LEU A 206 -2.91 -8.98 -9.29
CA LEU A 206 -3.36 -9.65 -8.07
C LEU A 206 -3.74 -11.08 -8.42
N ILE A 207 -2.82 -12.02 -8.14
CA ILE A 207 -3.04 -13.45 -8.41
C ILE A 207 -3.66 -14.10 -7.17
N GLY A 208 -4.86 -14.68 -7.31
CA GLY A 208 -5.60 -15.27 -6.19
C GLY A 208 -7.03 -15.67 -6.53
N LYS A 209 -7.75 -16.29 -5.57
CA LYS A 209 -9.10 -16.83 -5.77
C LYS A 209 -10.12 -15.82 -6.28
N HIS A 210 -10.02 -14.56 -5.84
CA HIS A 210 -10.86 -13.44 -6.28
C HIS A 210 -10.06 -12.40 -7.08
N GLY A 211 -8.90 -12.79 -7.62
CA GLY A 211 -8.06 -12.01 -8.53
C GLY A 211 -7.99 -12.67 -9.91
N TYR A 212 -6.83 -12.56 -10.58
CA TYR A 212 -6.50 -13.34 -11.77
C TYR A 212 -6.11 -14.78 -11.44
#